data_AF-A0A847GP27-F1
#
_entry.id   AF-A0A847GP27-F1
#
_cell.length_a   1.000
_cell.length_b   1.000
_cell.length_c   1.000
_cell.angle_alpha   90.00
_cell.angle_beta   90.00
_cell.angle_gamma   90.00
#
_symmetry.space_group_name_H-M   'P 1'
#
loop_
_entity.id
_entity.type
_entity.pdbx_description
1 polymer ?
#
loop_
_entity_poly.entity_id
_entity_poly.type
_entity_poly.pdbx_seq_one_letter_code
_entity_poly.pdbx_strand_id
1 'polypeptide(L)'
;MEFLRGPTDNLYKFVAISGLTLFVLAAYLANRAIERRDDVLRDALVKSAESNALTLAFARQCDMRVMLHNADVSDIALRLTWLDNERKKLEVEAASITKRSKELAELIDQALGNVDVTVDKSSMEAHLKQLQDNARALEEQYQDNAKALESYYEKALELNSSYHDLLSRTEKWLEGASHSKQEVSLMESVYSLELAQHLQKNLFWTLFVYAIVATAGILISVRGFSLWYSKLQRHLDTKVEQESQAFQTSRAPQQRESACEEALLPVTTTPKTGEPHVESPQ
;
A
#
# COMPACT_ATOMS: atom_id res chain seq x y z
N MET A 1 -32.41 -68.23 -23.70
CA MET A 1 -32.39 -66.77 -23.49
C MET A 1 -31.15 -66.36 -22.69
N GLU A 2 -29.95 -66.72 -23.13
CA GLU A 2 -28.69 -66.37 -22.42
C GLU A 2 -28.02 -65.11 -22.97
N PHE A 3 -28.45 -64.62 -24.13
CA PHE A 3 -27.84 -63.50 -24.85
C PHE A 3 -28.05 -62.11 -24.22
N LEU A 4 -28.93 -61.99 -23.22
CA LEU A 4 -29.14 -60.75 -22.45
C LEU A 4 -28.35 -60.70 -21.14
N ARG A 5 -27.55 -61.73 -20.81
CA ARG A 5 -26.48 -61.61 -19.80
C ARG A 5 -25.29 -60.87 -20.42
N GLY A 6 -25.50 -59.62 -20.82
CA GLY A 6 -24.40 -58.71 -21.10
C GLY A 6 -23.52 -58.56 -19.85
N PRO A 7 -22.26 -58.08 -19.97
CA PRO A 7 -21.33 -57.96 -18.87
C PRO A 7 -21.78 -56.85 -17.90
N THR A 8 -22.79 -57.14 -17.08
CA THR A 8 -23.41 -56.22 -16.11
C THR A 8 -22.46 -55.87 -14.96
N ASP A 9 -21.41 -56.67 -14.75
CA ASP A 9 -20.35 -56.39 -13.78
C ASP A 9 -19.65 -55.05 -14.09
N ASN A 10 -19.30 -54.83 -15.36
CA ASN A 10 -18.61 -53.61 -15.77
C ASN A 10 -19.48 -52.36 -15.59
N LEU A 11 -20.80 -52.51 -15.64
CA LEU A 11 -21.73 -51.39 -15.49
C LEU A 11 -21.72 -50.82 -14.07
N TYR A 12 -21.80 -51.67 -13.02
CA TYR A 12 -21.83 -51.17 -11.65
C TYR A 12 -20.51 -50.54 -11.22
N LYS A 13 -19.38 -51.13 -11.65
CA LYS A 13 -18.05 -50.55 -11.47
C LYS A 13 -17.92 -49.20 -12.16
N PHE A 14 -18.40 -49.09 -13.40
CA PHE A 14 -18.40 -47.83 -14.14
C PHE A 14 -19.25 -46.75 -13.44
N VAL A 15 -20.44 -47.10 -12.94
CA VAL A 15 -21.28 -46.16 -12.16
C VAL A 15 -20.58 -45.72 -10.88
N ALA A 16 -19.93 -46.65 -10.17
CA ALA A 16 -19.19 -46.32 -8.94
C ALA A 16 -18.02 -45.35 -9.20
N ILE A 17 -17.22 -45.65 -10.23
CA ILE A 17 -16.04 -44.87 -10.62
C ILE A 17 -16.46 -43.51 -11.18
N SER A 18 -17.50 -43.43 -12.02
CA SER A 18 -17.99 -42.16 -12.56
C SER A 18 -18.49 -41.21 -11.47
N GLY A 19 -19.17 -41.73 -10.43
CA GLY A 19 -19.53 -40.95 -9.25
C GLY A 19 -18.31 -40.40 -8.50
N LEU A 20 -17.27 -41.22 -8.34
CA LEU A 20 -16.01 -40.79 -7.72
C LEU A 20 -15.29 -39.72 -8.54
N THR A 21 -15.25 -39.89 -9.87
CA THR A 21 -14.66 -38.91 -10.80
C THR A 21 -15.39 -37.58 -10.72
N LEU A 22 -16.74 -37.59 -10.66
CA LEU A 22 -17.55 -36.38 -10.49
C LEU A 22 -17.22 -35.67 -9.16
N PHE A 23 -17.09 -36.43 -8.08
CA PHE A 23 -16.70 -35.88 -6.78
C PHE A 23 -15.32 -35.22 -6.82
N VAL A 24 -14.31 -35.90 -7.35
CA VAL A 24 -12.94 -35.37 -7.46
C VAL A 24 -12.90 -34.13 -8.36
N LEU A 25 -13.62 -34.16 -9.50
CA LEU A 25 -13.69 -33.02 -10.41
C LEU A 25 -14.36 -31.81 -9.74
N ALA A 26 -15.46 -32.00 -9.01
CA ALA A 26 -16.13 -30.93 -8.28
C ALA A 26 -15.22 -30.32 -7.20
N ALA A 27 -14.49 -31.15 -6.45
CA ALA A 27 -13.52 -30.68 -5.47
C ALA A 27 -12.37 -29.87 -6.12
N TYR A 28 -11.84 -30.36 -7.24
CA TYR A 28 -10.79 -29.65 -7.99
C TYR A 28 -11.28 -28.28 -8.51
N LEU A 29 -12.48 -28.23 -9.10
CA LEU A 29 -13.06 -26.98 -9.60
C LEU A 29 -13.38 -26.00 -8.47
N ALA A 30 -13.84 -26.49 -7.32
CA ALA A 30 -14.06 -25.67 -6.14
C ALA A 30 -12.76 -25.04 -5.64
N ASN A 31 -11.67 -25.82 -5.54
CA ASN A 31 -10.37 -25.30 -5.14
C ASN A 31 -9.86 -24.23 -6.11
N ARG A 32 -9.98 -24.47 -7.42
CA ARG A 32 -9.59 -23.50 -8.45
C ARG A 32 -10.43 -22.23 -8.41
N ALA A 33 -11.71 -22.31 -8.03
CA ALA A 33 -12.57 -21.15 -7.87
C ALA A 33 -12.15 -20.28 -6.66
N ILE A 34 -11.65 -20.91 -5.59
CA ILE A 34 -11.09 -20.21 -4.43
C ILE A 34 -9.79 -19.51 -4.82
N GLU A 35 -8.87 -20.20 -5.49
CA GLU A 35 -7.59 -19.61 -5.95
C GLU A 35 -7.82 -18.39 -6.85
N ARG A 36 -8.73 -18.47 -7.83
CA ARG A 36 -9.07 -17.33 -8.70
C ARG A 36 -9.58 -16.12 -7.93
N ARG A 37 -10.30 -16.32 -6.82
CA ARG A 37 -10.75 -15.22 -5.98
C ARG A 37 -9.59 -14.56 -5.27
N ASP A 38 -8.67 -15.33 -4.71
CA ASP A 38 -7.52 -14.80 -3.98
C ASP A 38 -6.62 -13.97 -4.90
N ASP A 39 -6.45 -14.38 -6.15
CA ASP A 39 -5.72 -13.61 -7.16
C ASP A 39 -6.40 -12.26 -7.47
N VAL A 40 -7.72 -12.26 -7.67
CA VAL A 40 -8.49 -11.03 -7.94
C VAL A 40 -8.46 -10.09 -6.74
N LEU A 41 -8.58 -10.61 -5.52
CA LEU A 41 -8.49 -9.81 -4.30
C LEU A 41 -7.09 -9.23 -4.12
N ARG A 42 -6.04 -10.00 -4.41
CA ARG A 42 -4.66 -9.53 -4.33
C ARG A 42 -4.41 -8.41 -5.34
N ASP A 43 -4.86 -8.55 -6.59
CA ASP A 43 -4.74 -7.51 -7.61
C ASP A 43 -5.49 -6.22 -7.21
N ALA A 44 -6.71 -6.36 -6.68
CA ALA A 44 -7.49 -5.22 -6.18
C ALA A 44 -6.79 -4.51 -5.00
N LEU A 45 -6.20 -5.25 -4.07
CA LEU A 45 -5.46 -4.69 -2.93
C LEU A 45 -4.18 -3.97 -3.39
N VAL A 46 -3.44 -4.52 -4.36
CA VAL A 46 -2.25 -3.88 -4.92
C VAL A 46 -2.62 -2.57 -5.59
N LYS A 47 -3.65 -2.56 -6.45
CA LYS A 47 -4.13 -1.34 -7.11
C LYS A 47 -4.58 -0.26 -6.12
N SER A 48 -5.28 -0.65 -5.06
CA SER A 48 -5.68 0.28 -3.99
C SER A 48 -4.46 0.83 -3.24
N ALA A 49 -3.45 0.00 -2.96
CA ALA A 49 -2.22 0.44 -2.32
C ALA A 49 -1.42 1.42 -3.21
N GLU A 50 -1.36 1.19 -4.52
CA GLU A 50 -0.73 2.09 -5.49
C GLU A 50 -1.45 3.45 -5.57
N SER A 51 -2.78 3.46 -5.63
CA SER A 51 -3.61 4.68 -5.59
C SER A 51 -3.35 5.49 -4.31
N ASN A 52 -3.33 4.82 -3.16
CA ASN A 52 -3.04 5.44 -1.88
C ASN A 52 -1.61 6.01 -1.80
N ALA A 53 -0.61 5.27 -2.32
CA ALA A 53 0.77 5.72 -2.35
C ALA A 53 0.94 6.98 -3.22
N LEU A 54 0.28 7.03 -4.38
CA LEU A 54 0.32 8.17 -5.29
C LEU A 54 -0.36 9.41 -4.66
N THR A 55 -1.48 9.19 -3.97
CA THR A 55 -2.19 10.23 -3.22
C THR A 55 -1.33 10.81 -2.09
N LEU A 56 -0.57 9.96 -1.39
CA LEU A 56 0.31 10.37 -0.30
C LEU A 56 1.56 11.10 -0.83
N ALA A 57 2.11 10.66 -1.96
CA ALA A 57 3.20 11.35 -2.65
C ALA A 57 2.78 12.75 -3.10
N PHE A 58 1.57 12.88 -3.67
CA PHE A 58 1.01 14.19 -4.05
C PHE A 58 0.82 15.11 -2.84
N ALA A 59 0.26 14.59 -1.74
CA ALA A 59 0.11 15.35 -0.50
C ALA A 59 1.45 15.87 0.04
N ARG A 60 2.50 15.03 0.04
CA ARG A 60 3.86 15.44 0.43
C ARG A 60 4.44 16.52 -0.49
N GLN A 61 4.19 16.42 -1.80
CA GLN A 61 4.67 17.41 -2.76
C GLN A 61 4.00 18.79 -2.55
N CYS A 62 2.70 18.80 -2.23
CA CYS A 62 1.98 20.02 -1.86
C CYS A 62 2.55 20.64 -0.58
N ASP A 63 2.74 19.83 0.47
CA ASP A 63 3.24 20.29 1.77
C ASP A 63 4.66 20.88 1.66
N MET A 64 5.55 20.21 0.91
CA MET A 64 6.91 20.70 0.67
C MET A 64 6.92 22.04 -0.08
N ARG A 65 6.00 22.24 -1.04
CA ARG A 65 5.90 23.51 -1.77
C ARG A 65 5.42 24.64 -0.86
N VAL A 66 4.47 24.37 0.03
CA VAL A 66 4.00 25.33 1.04
C VAL A 66 5.13 25.70 2.01
N MET A 67 5.92 24.72 2.48
CA MET A 67 7.05 24.98 3.37
C MET A 67 8.15 25.82 2.74
N LEU A 68 8.53 25.53 1.49
CA LEU A 68 9.52 26.33 0.76
C LEU A 68 9.07 27.78 0.57
N HIS A 69 7.78 28.00 0.29
CA HIS A 69 7.26 29.34 0.07
C HIS A 69 7.15 30.16 1.38
N ASN A 70 6.80 29.51 2.49
CA ASN A 70 6.78 30.16 3.81
C ASN A 70 8.18 30.57 4.30
N ALA A 71 9.23 29.83 3.91
CA ALA A 71 10.61 30.20 4.23
C ALA A 71 11.03 31.51 3.53
N ASP A 72 10.66 31.69 2.26
CA ASP A 72 10.94 32.92 1.51
C ASP A 72 10.21 34.13 2.10
N VAL A 73 8.97 33.93 2.54
CA VAL A 73 8.13 35.02 3.10
C VAL A 73 8.67 35.47 4.46
N SER A 74 9.19 34.54 5.26
CA SER A 74 9.86 34.89 6.51
C SER A 74 11.12 35.74 6.27
N ASP A 75 11.92 35.46 5.24
CA ASP A 75 13.10 36.28 4.90
C ASP A 75 12.69 37.68 4.42
N ILE A 76 11.64 37.76 3.59
CA ILE A 76 11.09 39.04 3.13
C ILE A 76 10.57 39.87 4.30
N ALA A 77 9.82 39.26 5.23
CA ALA A 77 9.34 39.96 6.43
C ALA A 77 10.49 40.49 7.29
N LEU A 78 11.55 39.69 7.46
CA LEU A 78 12.74 40.08 8.22
C LEU A 78 13.45 41.27 7.55
N ARG A 79 13.63 41.23 6.23
CA ARG A 79 14.21 42.36 5.46
C ARG A 79 13.37 43.63 5.56
N LEU A 80 12.05 43.51 5.52
CA LEU A 80 11.15 44.67 5.69
C LEU A 80 11.28 45.30 7.08
N THR A 81 11.38 44.48 8.13
CA THR A 81 11.61 45.01 9.49
C THR A 81 12.96 45.68 9.65
N TRP A 82 14.01 45.14 9.01
CA TRP A 82 15.34 45.76 8.99
C TRP A 82 15.31 47.11 8.27
N LEU A 83 14.65 47.20 7.11
CA LEU A 83 14.51 48.45 6.36
C LEU A 83 13.75 49.53 7.15
N ASP A 84 12.68 49.16 7.88
CA ASP A 84 11.91 50.12 8.69
C ASP A 84 12.75 50.69 9.84
N ASN A 85 13.60 49.86 10.44
CA ASN A 85 14.53 50.32 11.47
C ASN A 85 15.59 51.26 10.92
N GLU A 86 16.16 50.97 9.74
CA GLU A 86 17.16 51.85 9.12
C GLU A 86 16.53 53.18 8.69
N ARG A 87 15.28 53.17 8.20
CA ARG A 87 14.52 54.40 7.91
C ARG A 87 14.38 55.28 9.15
N LYS A 88 13.93 54.71 10.27
CA LYS A 88 13.77 55.43 11.54
C LYS A 88 15.09 56.01 12.05
N LYS A 89 16.20 55.30 11.88
CA LYS A 89 17.53 55.78 12.24
C LYS A 89 17.93 57.00 11.39
N LEU A 90 17.72 56.93 10.08
CA LEU A 90 17.99 58.05 9.17
C LEU A 90 17.10 59.27 9.45
N GLU A 91 15.82 59.08 9.79
CA GLU A 91 14.92 60.16 10.21
C GLU A 91 15.44 60.90 11.46
N VAL A 92 15.97 60.17 12.44
CA VAL A 92 16.58 60.75 13.65
C VAL A 92 17.87 61.51 13.32
N GLU A 93 18.73 60.96 12.46
CA GLU A 93 19.97 61.64 12.03
C GLU A 93 19.67 62.93 11.26
N ALA A 94 18.69 62.91 10.35
CA ALA A 94 18.25 64.09 9.60
C ALA A 94 17.69 65.18 10.54
N ALA A 95 16.89 64.79 11.54
CA ALA A 95 16.39 65.72 12.56
C ALA A 95 17.54 66.33 13.39
N SER A 96 18.57 65.55 13.72
CA SER A 96 19.76 66.03 14.43
C SER A 96 20.57 67.03 13.61
N ILE A 97 20.77 66.76 12.31
CA ILE A 97 21.46 67.67 11.38
C ILE A 97 20.69 68.98 11.26
N THR A 98 19.36 68.91 11.11
CA THR A 98 18.49 70.10 11.01
C THR A 98 18.53 70.95 12.28
N LYS A 99 18.62 70.32 13.46
CA LYS A 99 18.79 71.03 14.73
C LYS A 99 20.15 71.73 14.80
N ARG A 100 21.23 71.04 14.44
CA ARG A 100 22.60 71.59 14.44
C ARG A 100 22.78 72.73 13.44
N SER A 101 22.18 72.63 12.25
CA SER A 101 22.24 73.70 11.25
C SER A 101 21.54 74.97 11.76
N LYS A 102 20.41 74.83 12.47
CA LYS A 102 19.71 75.95 13.11
C LYS A 102 20.54 76.57 14.23
N GLU A 103 21.13 75.76 15.11
CA GLU A 103 22.02 76.24 16.19
C GLU A 103 23.24 76.99 15.62
N LEU A 104 23.85 76.48 14.54
CA LEU A 104 24.95 77.15 13.85
C LEU A 104 24.51 78.48 13.23
N ALA A 105 23.33 78.55 12.62
CA ALA A 105 22.79 79.80 12.08
C ALA A 105 22.61 80.85 13.19
N GLU A 106 22.05 80.46 14.34
CA GLU A 106 21.89 81.35 15.51
C GLU A 106 23.23 81.83 16.07
N LEU A 107 24.25 80.95 16.14
CA LEU A 107 25.60 81.31 16.57
C LEU A 107 26.29 82.27 15.59
N ILE A 108 26.11 82.07 14.28
CA ILE A 108 26.65 82.98 13.25
C ILE A 108 26.01 84.35 13.39
N ASP A 109 24.68 84.44 13.54
CA ASP A 109 23.98 85.71 13.74
C ASP A 109 24.46 86.43 15.02
N GLN A 110 24.68 85.69 16.12
CA GLN A 110 25.25 86.24 17.35
C GLN A 110 26.70 86.73 17.20
N ALA A 111 27.53 85.99 16.46
CA ALA A 111 28.92 86.36 16.21
C ALA A 111 28.99 87.63 15.33
N LEU A 112 28.17 87.70 14.29
CA LEU A 112 28.08 88.88 13.41
C LEU A 112 27.62 90.14 14.15
N GLY A 113 26.80 90.01 15.19
CA GLY A 113 26.38 91.13 16.03
C GLY A 113 27.47 91.73 16.92
N ASN A 114 28.58 91.03 17.17
CA ASN A 114 29.59 91.39 18.18
C ASN A 114 30.98 91.74 17.62
N VAL A 115 31.23 91.58 16.31
CA VAL A 115 32.56 91.76 15.72
C VAL A 115 32.70 93.13 15.06
N ASP A 116 33.45 94.04 15.69
CA ASP A 116 33.90 95.34 15.13
C ASP A 116 35.32 95.21 14.55
N VAL A 117 35.54 94.21 13.69
CA VAL A 117 36.86 93.84 13.18
C VAL A 117 36.85 93.85 11.66
N THR A 118 37.89 94.46 11.08
CA THR A 118 38.28 94.43 9.67
C THR A 118 38.72 93.02 9.22
N VAL A 119 37.90 92.01 9.48
CA VAL A 119 38.03 90.69 8.87
C VAL A 119 37.66 90.84 7.41
N ASP A 120 38.42 90.19 6.53
CA ASP A 120 38.15 90.16 5.09
C ASP A 120 36.81 89.49 4.82
N LYS A 121 35.77 90.33 4.75
CA LYS A 121 34.37 89.95 4.53
C LYS A 121 34.19 89.02 3.34
N SER A 122 35.04 89.17 2.31
CA SER A 122 34.96 88.37 1.08
C SER A 122 35.27 86.89 1.30
N SER A 123 36.26 86.58 2.16
CA SER A 123 36.62 85.19 2.48
C SER A 123 35.53 84.49 3.30
N MET A 124 34.91 85.20 4.24
CA MET A 124 33.81 84.66 5.05
C MET A 124 32.55 84.44 4.21
N GLU A 125 32.21 85.37 3.32
CA GLU A 125 31.10 85.22 2.37
C GLU A 125 31.33 84.01 1.43
N ALA A 126 32.56 83.76 0.99
CA ALA A 126 32.90 82.59 0.18
C ALA A 126 32.72 81.26 0.95
N HIS A 127 33.17 81.18 2.20
CA HIS A 127 32.97 80.00 3.05
C HIS A 127 31.50 79.76 3.38
N LEU A 128 30.73 80.83 3.64
CA LEU A 128 29.29 80.74 3.87
C LEU A 128 28.59 80.15 2.64
N LYS A 129 28.94 80.65 1.45
CA LYS A 129 28.39 80.15 0.20
C LYS A 129 28.75 78.67 -0.02
N GLN A 130 30.00 78.28 0.23
CA GLN A 130 30.43 76.88 0.14
C GLN A 130 29.66 75.97 1.11
N LEU A 131 29.41 76.41 2.34
CA LEU A 131 28.61 75.67 3.31
C LEU A 131 27.14 75.57 2.88
N GLN A 132 26.57 76.62 2.32
CA GLN A 132 25.20 76.60 1.76
C GLN A 132 25.10 75.64 0.57
N ASP A 133 26.09 75.65 -0.33
CA ASP A 133 26.13 74.74 -1.48
C ASP A 133 26.29 73.28 -1.03
N ASN A 134 27.16 73.01 -0.05
CA ASN A 134 27.31 71.68 0.55
C ASN A 134 26.04 71.20 1.26
N ALA A 135 25.35 72.09 2.00
CA ALA A 135 24.09 71.77 2.66
C ALA A 135 23.00 71.43 1.64
N ARG A 136 22.92 72.20 0.54
CA ARG A 136 21.97 71.94 -0.56
C ARG A 136 22.28 70.62 -1.26
N ALA A 137 23.54 70.33 -1.57
CA ALA A 137 23.94 69.06 -2.20
C ALA A 137 23.63 67.86 -1.30
N LEU A 138 23.84 68.00 0.01
CA LEU A 138 23.50 66.96 0.99
C LEU A 138 21.97 66.76 1.08
N GLU A 139 21.19 67.84 1.08
CA GLU A 139 19.73 67.78 1.07
C GLU A 139 19.19 67.09 -0.20
N GLU A 140 19.76 67.41 -1.36
CA GLU A 140 19.42 66.75 -2.64
C GLU A 140 19.75 65.24 -2.58
N GLN A 141 20.92 64.88 -2.07
CA GLN A 141 21.30 63.47 -1.87
C GLN A 141 20.34 62.73 -0.92
N TYR A 142 19.90 63.38 0.17
CA TYR A 142 18.91 62.80 1.09
C TYR A 142 17.53 62.64 0.42
N GLN A 143 17.11 63.60 -0.39
CA GLN A 143 15.85 63.50 -1.14
C GLN A 143 15.88 62.37 -2.16
N ASP A 144 17.00 62.18 -2.87
CA ASP A 144 17.14 61.09 -3.84
C ASP A 144 17.18 59.73 -3.16
N ASN A 145 17.89 59.60 -2.03
CA ASN A 145 17.87 58.39 -1.22
C ASN A 145 16.48 58.07 -0.67
N ALA A 146 15.72 59.09 -0.24
CA ALA A 146 14.35 58.92 0.23
C ALA A 146 13.42 58.40 -0.89
N LYS A 147 13.51 58.97 -2.10
CA LYS A 147 12.75 58.49 -3.27
C LYS A 147 13.13 57.08 -3.67
N ALA A 148 14.42 56.74 -3.65
CA ALA A 148 14.87 55.38 -3.94
C ALA A 148 14.29 54.39 -2.93
N LEU A 149 14.32 54.74 -1.64
CA LEU A 149 13.75 53.92 -0.57
C LEU A 149 12.23 53.76 -0.73
N GLU A 150 11.51 54.83 -1.05
CA GLU A 150 10.06 54.80 -1.33
C GLU A 150 9.72 53.86 -2.48
N SER A 151 10.49 53.92 -3.59
CA SER A 151 10.33 52.99 -4.72
C SER A 151 10.59 51.53 -4.34
N TYR A 152 11.57 51.26 -3.47
CA TYR A 152 11.80 49.91 -2.93
C TYR A 152 10.63 49.43 -2.06
N TYR A 153 10.07 50.31 -1.23
CA TYR A 153 8.89 49.99 -0.41
C TYR A 153 7.65 49.69 -1.26
N GLU A 154 7.38 50.49 -2.29
CA GLU A 154 6.25 50.25 -3.20
C GLU A 154 6.36 48.89 -3.87
N LYS A 155 7.53 48.54 -4.42
CA LYS A 155 7.76 47.22 -5.03
C LYS A 155 7.60 46.08 -4.05
N ALA A 156 8.07 46.24 -2.82
CA ALA A 156 7.91 45.22 -1.80
C ALA A 156 6.44 45.04 -1.39
N LEU A 157 5.68 46.14 -1.36
CA LEU A 157 4.25 46.13 -1.04
C LEU A 157 3.42 45.51 -2.18
N GLU A 158 3.78 45.79 -3.43
CA GLU A 158 3.22 45.14 -4.62
C GLU A 158 3.47 43.63 -4.58
N LEU A 159 4.72 43.21 -4.29
CA LEU A 159 5.08 41.80 -4.17
C LEU A 159 4.30 41.11 -3.04
N ASN A 160 4.14 41.76 -1.90
CA ASN A 160 3.35 41.24 -0.77
C ASN A 160 1.85 41.10 -1.13
N SER A 161 1.30 42.05 -1.88
CA SER A 161 -0.10 41.97 -2.34
C SER A 161 -0.31 40.83 -3.34
N SER A 162 0.64 40.63 -4.26
CA SER A 162 0.64 39.50 -5.20
C SER A 162 0.75 38.17 -4.46
N TYR A 163 1.55 38.11 -3.39
CA TYR A 163 1.68 36.94 -2.55
C TYR A 163 0.36 36.57 -1.85
N HIS A 164 -0.35 37.55 -1.29
CA HIS A 164 -1.67 37.30 -0.67
C HIS A 164 -2.71 36.80 -1.68
N ASP A 165 -2.74 37.33 -2.92
CA ASP A 165 -3.62 36.81 -3.96
C ASP A 165 -3.29 35.35 -4.30
N LEU A 166 -1.99 35.03 -4.42
CA LEU A 166 -1.52 33.69 -4.72
C LEU A 166 -1.88 32.70 -3.59
N LEU A 167 -1.70 33.10 -2.33
CA LEU A 167 -2.15 32.34 -1.16
C LEU A 167 -3.66 32.06 -1.22
N SER A 168 -4.48 33.08 -1.48
CA SER A 168 -5.94 32.91 -1.53
C SER A 168 -6.38 31.96 -2.64
N ARG A 169 -5.70 31.98 -3.80
CA ARG A 169 -5.95 31.05 -4.90
C ARG A 169 -5.54 29.63 -4.52
N THR A 170 -4.41 29.49 -3.82
CA THR A 170 -3.97 28.17 -3.34
C THR A 170 -4.91 27.62 -2.28
N GLU A 171 -5.41 28.42 -1.33
CA GLU A 171 -6.40 27.98 -0.34
C GLU A 171 -7.71 27.52 -1.01
N LYS A 172 -8.27 28.30 -1.93
CA LYS A 172 -9.47 27.91 -2.68
C LYS A 172 -9.25 26.63 -3.50
N TRP A 173 -8.09 26.50 -4.13
CA TRP A 173 -7.73 25.29 -4.85
C TRP A 173 -7.60 24.10 -3.88
N LEU A 174 -7.02 24.30 -2.70
CA LEU A 174 -6.89 23.28 -1.66
C LEU A 174 -8.25 22.85 -1.10
N GLU A 175 -9.17 23.77 -0.88
CA GLU A 175 -10.55 23.49 -0.45
C GLU A 175 -11.29 22.66 -1.51
N GLY A 176 -11.18 23.05 -2.79
CA GLY A 176 -11.74 22.28 -3.91
C GLY A 176 -11.08 20.90 -4.06
N ALA A 177 -9.76 20.81 -3.87
CA ALA A 177 -9.01 19.56 -3.87
C ALA A 177 -9.37 18.67 -2.66
N SER A 178 -9.64 19.26 -1.50
CA SER A 178 -10.05 18.54 -0.29
C SER A 178 -11.45 17.94 -0.45
N HIS A 179 -12.40 18.71 -0.98
CA HIS A 179 -13.74 18.21 -1.29
C HIS A 179 -13.71 17.09 -2.33
N SER A 180 -12.97 17.27 -3.43
CA SER A 180 -12.82 16.22 -4.44
C SER A 180 -12.08 14.99 -3.91
N LYS A 181 -11.08 15.14 -3.03
CA LYS A 181 -10.38 14.01 -2.40
C LYS A 181 -11.29 13.23 -1.46
N GLN A 182 -12.16 13.91 -0.72
CA GLN A 182 -13.13 13.27 0.15
C GLN A 182 -14.18 12.50 -0.67
N GLU A 183 -14.65 13.08 -1.79
CA GLU A 183 -15.58 12.42 -2.71
C GLU A 183 -14.94 11.22 -3.43
N VAL A 184 -13.69 11.34 -3.89
CA VAL A 184 -12.96 10.26 -4.57
C VAL A 184 -12.64 9.13 -3.59
N SER A 185 -12.21 9.44 -2.36
CA SER A 185 -11.96 8.43 -1.32
C SER A 185 -13.24 7.71 -0.89
N LEU A 186 -14.35 8.44 -0.76
CA LEU A 186 -15.67 7.84 -0.51
C LEU A 186 -16.11 6.96 -1.68
N MET A 187 -15.94 7.39 -2.93
CA MET A 187 -16.25 6.56 -4.09
C MET A 187 -15.39 5.28 -4.12
N GLU A 188 -14.07 5.39 -3.95
CA GLU A 188 -13.16 4.25 -4.03
C GLU A 188 -13.42 3.21 -2.90
N SER A 189 -13.76 3.68 -1.70
CA SER A 189 -14.20 2.81 -0.60
C SER A 189 -15.57 2.18 -0.84
N VAL A 190 -16.52 2.89 -1.43
CA VAL A 190 -17.84 2.35 -1.78
C VAL A 190 -17.74 1.31 -2.90
N TYR A 191 -16.99 1.59 -3.97
CA TYR A 191 -16.79 0.65 -5.07
C TYR A 191 -16.05 -0.62 -4.64
N SER A 192 -15.01 -0.50 -3.80
CA SER A 192 -14.31 -1.67 -3.29
C SER A 192 -15.18 -2.53 -2.37
N LEU A 193 -16.07 -1.92 -1.58
CA LEU A 193 -17.01 -2.64 -0.73
C LEU A 193 -18.10 -3.35 -1.54
N GLU A 194 -18.70 -2.69 -2.53
CA GLU A 194 -19.72 -3.30 -3.41
C GLU A 194 -19.12 -4.45 -4.22
N LEU A 195 -17.90 -4.27 -4.76
CA LEU A 195 -17.20 -5.31 -5.50
C LEU A 195 -16.89 -6.52 -4.60
N ALA A 196 -16.43 -6.28 -3.38
CA ALA A 196 -16.18 -7.34 -2.40
C ALA A 196 -17.45 -8.12 -2.06
N GLN A 197 -18.58 -7.42 -1.87
CA GLN A 197 -19.88 -8.06 -1.62
C GLN A 197 -20.35 -8.88 -2.83
N HIS A 198 -20.20 -8.34 -4.04
CA HIS A 198 -20.59 -9.04 -5.27
C HIS A 198 -19.74 -10.31 -5.49
N LEU A 199 -18.42 -10.21 -5.29
CA LEU A 199 -17.50 -11.35 -5.34
C LEU A 199 -17.83 -12.41 -4.29
N GLN A 200 -18.12 -12.00 -3.05
CA GLN A 200 -18.49 -12.92 -1.98
C GLN A 200 -19.78 -13.68 -2.30
N LYS A 201 -20.80 -12.97 -2.79
CA LYS A 201 -22.08 -13.58 -3.18
C LYS A 201 -21.90 -14.57 -4.33
N ASN A 202 -21.14 -14.22 -5.36
CA ASN A 202 -20.89 -15.10 -6.51
C ASN A 202 -20.07 -16.33 -6.13
N LEU A 203 -19.07 -16.18 -5.27
CA LEU A 203 -18.29 -17.31 -4.77
C LEU A 203 -19.16 -18.27 -3.96
N PHE A 204 -20.01 -17.75 -3.07
CA PHE A 204 -20.90 -18.57 -2.28
C PHE A 204 -21.80 -19.44 -3.15
N TRP A 205 -22.45 -18.85 -4.16
CA TRP A 205 -23.28 -19.60 -5.10
C TRP A 205 -22.49 -20.63 -5.91
N THR A 206 -21.28 -20.28 -6.34
CA THR A 206 -20.40 -21.20 -7.09
C THR A 206 -20.00 -22.40 -6.25
N LEU A 207 -19.56 -22.19 -5.01
CA LEU A 207 -19.21 -23.24 -4.06
C LEU A 207 -20.43 -24.09 -3.68
N PHE A 208 -21.60 -23.47 -3.53
CA PHE A 208 -22.85 -24.17 -3.25
C PHE A 208 -23.22 -25.13 -4.39
N VAL A 209 -23.10 -24.70 -5.64
CA VAL A 209 -23.32 -25.57 -6.82
C VAL A 209 -22.33 -26.73 -6.83
N TYR A 210 -21.04 -26.48 -6.60
CA TYR A 210 -20.05 -27.57 -6.53
C TYR A 210 -20.29 -28.54 -5.38
N ALA A 211 -20.76 -28.06 -4.23
CA ALA A 211 -21.14 -28.92 -3.10
C ALA A 211 -22.29 -29.87 -3.46
N ILE A 212 -23.30 -29.38 -4.21
CA ILE A 212 -24.41 -30.22 -4.70
C ILE A 212 -23.87 -31.29 -5.66
N VAL A 213 -23.02 -30.92 -6.63
CA VAL A 213 -22.44 -31.87 -7.60
C VAL A 213 -21.56 -32.90 -6.90
N ALA A 214 -20.72 -32.48 -5.95
CA ALA A 214 -19.88 -33.37 -5.15
C ALA A 214 -20.74 -34.38 -4.36
N THR A 215 -21.81 -33.90 -3.72
CA THR A 215 -22.74 -34.75 -2.96
C THR A 215 -23.43 -35.77 -3.87
N ALA A 216 -23.90 -35.35 -5.05
CA ALA A 216 -24.48 -36.25 -6.04
C ALA A 216 -23.47 -37.31 -6.50
N GLY A 217 -22.21 -36.92 -6.75
CA GLY A 217 -21.12 -37.84 -7.11
C GLY A 217 -20.88 -38.91 -6.04
N ILE A 218 -20.83 -38.52 -4.76
CA ILE A 218 -20.70 -39.45 -3.62
C ILE A 218 -21.90 -40.43 -3.59
N LEU A 219 -23.13 -39.93 -3.70
CA LEU A 219 -24.33 -40.77 -3.66
C LEU A 219 -24.35 -41.80 -4.81
N ILE A 220 -23.99 -41.37 -6.02
CA ILE A 220 -23.86 -42.26 -7.18
C ILE A 220 -22.78 -43.31 -6.93
N SER A 221 -21.62 -42.90 -6.40
CA SER A 221 -20.50 -43.81 -6.12
C SER A 221 -20.88 -44.88 -5.09
N VAL A 222 -21.46 -44.47 -3.95
CA VAL A 222 -21.94 -45.37 -2.89
C VAL A 222 -22.99 -46.34 -3.43
N ARG A 223 -23.94 -45.84 -4.24
CA ARG A 223 -24.96 -46.69 -4.84
C ARG A 223 -24.37 -47.69 -5.84
N GLY A 224 -23.40 -47.26 -6.64
CA GLY A 224 -22.66 -48.11 -7.57
C GLY A 224 -21.93 -49.25 -6.86
N PHE A 225 -21.16 -48.94 -5.82
CA PHE A 225 -20.46 -49.93 -5.01
C PHE A 225 -21.43 -50.87 -4.27
N SER A 226 -22.54 -50.35 -3.74
CA SER A 226 -23.57 -51.16 -3.07
C SER A 226 -24.22 -52.17 -4.04
N LEU A 227 -24.51 -51.75 -5.28
CA LEU A 227 -25.05 -52.64 -6.31
C LEU A 227 -24.02 -53.68 -6.76
N TRP A 228 -22.78 -53.25 -6.98
CA TRP A 228 -21.68 -54.15 -7.33
C TRP A 228 -21.49 -55.23 -6.27
N TYR A 229 -21.41 -54.84 -4.99
CA TYR A 229 -21.21 -55.77 -3.88
C TYR A 229 -22.37 -56.76 -3.73
N SER A 230 -23.60 -56.24 -3.70
CA SER A 230 -24.80 -57.06 -3.46
C SER A 230 -25.12 -58.03 -4.58
N LYS A 231 -24.89 -57.63 -5.85
CA LYS A 231 -25.26 -58.44 -7.01
C LYS A 231 -24.14 -59.36 -7.48
N LEU A 232 -22.89 -58.94 -7.38
CA LEU A 232 -21.78 -59.68 -7.94
C LEU A 232 -20.87 -60.24 -6.84
N GLN A 233 -20.27 -59.36 -6.03
CA GLN A 233 -19.21 -59.75 -5.10
C GLN A 233 -19.70 -60.82 -4.13
N ARG A 234 -20.88 -60.63 -3.53
CA ARG A 234 -21.47 -61.61 -2.62
C ARG A 234 -21.61 -63.00 -3.23
N HIS A 235 -21.96 -63.09 -4.51
CA HIS A 235 -22.12 -64.37 -5.19
C HIS A 235 -20.76 -65.03 -5.47
N LEU A 236 -19.76 -64.23 -5.88
CA LEU A 236 -18.39 -64.70 -6.06
C LEU A 236 -17.78 -65.18 -4.73
N ASP A 237 -17.95 -64.43 -3.65
CA ASP A 237 -17.45 -64.79 -2.32
C ASP A 237 -18.05 -66.13 -1.85
N THR A 238 -19.36 -66.31 -2.05
CA THR A 238 -20.05 -67.58 -1.73
C THR A 238 -19.50 -68.74 -2.57
N LYS A 239 -19.21 -68.53 -3.86
CA LYS A 239 -18.68 -69.56 -4.75
C LYS A 239 -17.26 -69.96 -4.38
N VAL A 240 -16.41 -68.97 -4.06
CA VAL A 240 -15.04 -69.20 -3.58
C VAL A 240 -15.05 -69.97 -2.26
N GLU A 241 -15.97 -69.66 -1.35
CA GLU A 241 -16.13 -70.38 -0.08
C GLU A 241 -16.51 -71.85 -0.32
N GLN A 242 -17.47 -72.11 -1.22
CA GLN A 242 -17.87 -73.47 -1.59
C GLN A 242 -16.73 -74.25 -2.24
N GLU A 243 -15.96 -73.63 -3.14
CA GLU A 243 -14.79 -74.25 -3.79
C GLU A 243 -13.69 -74.57 -2.78
N SER A 244 -13.46 -73.67 -1.80
CA SER A 244 -12.51 -73.90 -0.71
C SER A 244 -12.94 -75.08 0.16
N GLN A 245 -14.22 -75.16 0.55
CA GLN A 245 -14.75 -76.27 1.34
C GLN A 245 -14.70 -77.61 0.58
N ALA A 246 -15.02 -77.61 -0.71
CA ALA A 246 -14.93 -78.80 -1.56
C ALA A 246 -13.48 -79.30 -1.66
N PHE A 247 -12.52 -78.38 -1.82
CA PHE A 247 -11.11 -78.71 -1.89
C PHE A 247 -10.54 -79.25 -0.56
N GLN A 248 -10.97 -78.70 0.57
CA GLN A 248 -10.62 -79.25 1.88
C GLN A 248 -11.18 -80.67 2.08
N THR A 249 -12.42 -80.88 1.65
CA THR A 249 -13.09 -82.19 1.75
C THR A 249 -12.41 -83.24 0.87
N SER A 250 -11.95 -82.87 -0.33
CA SER A 250 -11.25 -83.80 -1.24
C SER A 250 -9.82 -84.12 -0.80
N ARG A 251 -9.13 -83.21 -0.11
CA ARG A 251 -7.80 -83.48 0.48
C ARG A 251 -7.84 -84.31 1.76
N ALA A 252 -8.92 -84.26 2.53
CA ALA A 252 -9.05 -84.99 3.78
C ALA A 252 -8.74 -86.51 3.67
N PRO A 253 -9.25 -87.26 2.67
CA PRO A 253 -8.89 -88.69 2.53
C PRO A 253 -7.43 -88.90 2.12
N GLN A 254 -6.86 -88.09 1.23
CA GLN A 254 -5.43 -88.19 0.86
C GLN A 254 -4.50 -87.90 2.04
N GLN A 255 -4.87 -86.94 2.90
CA GLN A 255 -4.12 -86.67 4.14
C GLN A 255 -4.24 -87.80 5.16
N ARG A 256 -5.37 -88.53 5.20
CA ARG A 256 -5.52 -89.72 6.05
C ARG A 256 -4.72 -90.90 5.53
N GLU A 257 -4.71 -91.12 4.21
CA GLU A 257 -3.91 -92.19 3.60
C GLU A 257 -2.42 -91.94 3.80
N SER A 258 -1.94 -90.72 3.56
CA SER A 258 -0.54 -90.34 3.82
C SER A 258 -0.17 -90.41 5.31
N ALA A 259 -1.06 -90.00 6.23
CA ALA A 259 -0.81 -90.15 7.66
C ALA A 259 -0.80 -91.63 8.13
N CYS A 260 -1.63 -92.49 7.55
CA CYS A 260 -1.59 -93.94 7.81
C CYS A 260 -0.33 -94.59 7.23
N GLU A 261 0.12 -94.17 6.04
CA GLU A 261 1.34 -94.65 5.42
C GLU A 261 2.58 -94.21 6.22
N GLU A 262 2.61 -92.96 6.70
CA GLU A 262 3.67 -92.45 7.58
C GLU A 262 3.69 -93.16 8.95
N ALA A 263 2.54 -93.57 9.49
CA ALA A 263 2.47 -94.37 10.71
C ALA A 263 2.91 -95.84 10.53
N LEU A 264 2.90 -96.37 9.30
CA LEU A 264 3.35 -97.72 8.97
C LEU A 264 4.82 -97.79 8.58
N LEU A 265 5.46 -96.65 8.30
CA LEU A 265 6.91 -96.60 8.14
C LEU A 265 7.57 -96.84 9.50
N PRO A 266 8.46 -97.85 9.63
CA PRO A 266 9.18 -98.09 10.87
C PRO A 266 9.93 -96.81 11.22
N VAL A 267 9.86 -96.40 12.49
CA VAL A 267 10.64 -95.29 13.04
C VAL A 267 12.12 -95.60 12.82
N THR A 268 12.65 -95.21 11.67
CA THR A 268 14.08 -95.09 11.45
C THR A 268 14.52 -93.94 12.31
N THR A 269 14.99 -94.28 13.51
CA THR A 269 15.72 -93.40 14.42
C THR A 269 16.93 -92.85 13.67
N THR A 270 16.73 -91.78 12.92
CA THR A 270 17.84 -91.01 12.39
C THR A 270 18.54 -90.35 13.59
N PRO A 271 19.86 -90.51 13.72
CA PRO A 271 20.61 -89.96 14.83
C PRO A 271 20.50 -88.43 14.79
N LYS A 272 20.13 -87.88 15.95
CA LYS A 272 20.09 -86.47 16.30
C LYS A 272 21.45 -85.84 15.99
N THR A 273 21.61 -85.28 14.79
CA THR A 273 22.85 -84.64 14.36
C THR A 273 22.63 -83.13 14.38
N GLY A 274 23.24 -82.49 15.39
CA GLY A 274 23.66 -81.09 15.44
C GLY A 274 22.68 -80.01 14.98
N GLU A 275 22.12 -79.27 15.93
CA GLU A 275 21.66 -77.90 15.72
C GLU A 275 22.82 -77.04 15.17
N PRO A 276 22.68 -76.39 14.00
CA PRO A 276 23.47 -75.21 13.70
C PRO A 276 22.83 -74.01 14.39
N HIS A 277 23.56 -73.48 15.35
CA HIS A 277 23.40 -72.15 15.93
C HIS A 277 23.35 -71.12 14.80
N VAL A 278 22.21 -70.46 14.59
CA VAL A 278 22.10 -69.32 13.66
C VAL A 278 22.01 -68.05 14.50
N GLU A 279 23.01 -67.21 14.32
CA GLU A 279 23.16 -65.89 14.91
C GLU A 279 22.06 -64.93 14.43
N SER A 280 21.61 -64.09 15.35
CA SER A 280 20.74 -62.93 15.07
C SER A 280 21.54 -61.84 14.34
N PRO A 281 21.06 -61.32 13.20
CA PRO A 281 21.55 -60.06 12.66
C PRO A 281 20.93 -58.90 13.45
N GLN A 282 21.79 -57.96 13.85
CA GLN A 282 21.46 -56.64 14.38
C GLN A 282 20.83 -55.74 13.32
#